data_AF-A0A1V5NDS3-F1
#
_entry.id   AF-A0A1V5NDS3-F1
#
_cell.length_a   1.000
_cell.length_b   1.000
_cell.length_c   1.000
_cell.angle_alpha   90.00
_cell.angle_beta   90.00
_cell.angle_gamma   90.00
#
_symmetry.space_group_name_H-M   'P 1'
#
loop_
_entity.id
_entity.type
_entity.pdbx_description
1 polymer ?
#
loop_
_entity_poly.entity_id
_entity_poly.type
_entity_poly.pdbx_seq_one_letter_code
_entity_poly.pdbx_strand_id
1 'polypeptide(L)'
;MTEEIYEKLSSLIQLDIDAVNAYEEAIAKCDDTLVREHLETFKDDHQRHIDELSAYIADYDMEPPEQTPDLKGVLIEGFTSLRSSTGTEGALKAMKTNEKMTNKKYSDAMEWDLDLDAKDIVMRGYEDEKTHLAYIEEQLSVRVK
;
A
#
# COMPACT_ATOMS: atom_id res chain seq x y z
N MET A 1 22.16 9.87 -2.64
CA MET A 1 21.56 8.52 -2.65
C MET A 1 22.39 7.60 -3.55
N THR A 2 22.53 6.32 -3.19
CA THR A 2 23.15 5.30 -4.08
C THR A 2 22.12 4.77 -5.06
N GLU A 3 22.56 4.22 -6.20
CA GLU A 3 21.67 3.59 -7.18
C GLU A 3 20.83 2.48 -6.56
N GLU A 4 21.44 1.66 -5.68
CA GLU A 4 20.74 0.57 -5.01
C GLU A 4 19.59 1.07 -4.12
N ILE A 5 19.81 2.15 -3.36
CA ILE A 5 18.76 2.73 -2.50
C ILE A 5 17.67 3.38 -3.35
N TYR A 6 18.06 4.06 -4.43
CA TYR A 6 17.11 4.61 -5.39
C TYR A 6 16.20 3.53 -5.98
N GLU A 7 16.75 2.42 -6.49
CA GLU A 7 15.95 1.31 -7.04
C GLU A 7 15.00 0.70 -5.99
N LYS A 8 15.45 0.59 -4.74
CA LYS A 8 14.64 0.09 -3.63
C LYS A 8 13.49 1.02 -3.27
N LEU A 9 13.74 2.33 -3.14
CA LEU A 9 12.71 3.33 -2.85
C LEU A 9 11.73 3.46 -4.02
N SER A 10 12.21 3.45 -5.26
CA SER A 10 11.36 3.41 -6.46
C SER A 10 10.47 2.17 -6.50
N SER A 11 10.99 1.02 -6.07
CA SER A 11 10.18 -0.21 -5.93
C SER A 11 9.14 -0.11 -4.82
N LEU A 12 9.42 0.64 -3.75
CA LEU A 12 8.47 0.89 -2.67
C LEU A 12 7.36 1.84 -3.13
N ILE A 13 7.69 2.93 -3.83
CA ILE A 13 6.73 3.84 -4.45
C ILE A 13 5.80 3.10 -5.42
N GLN A 14 6.35 2.22 -6.26
CA GLN A 14 5.53 1.42 -7.17
C GLN A 14 4.54 0.51 -6.43
N LEU A 15 4.93 -0.01 -5.26
CA LEU A 15 4.05 -0.80 -4.42
C LEU A 15 2.85 0.01 -3.92
N ASP A 16 3.07 1.26 -3.52
CA ASP A 16 2.01 2.16 -3.07
C ASP A 16 1.11 2.60 -4.23
N ILE A 17 1.66 2.86 -5.43
CA ILE A 17 0.88 3.12 -6.64
C ILE A 17 -0.07 1.95 -6.93
N ASP A 18 0.45 0.73 -6.85
CA ASP A 18 -0.34 -0.48 -7.03
C ASP A 18 -1.43 -0.62 -5.93
N ALA A 19 -1.09 -0.27 -4.69
CA ALA A 19 -2.03 -0.29 -3.56
C ALA A 19 -3.17 0.72 -3.74
N VAL A 20 -2.90 1.96 -4.15
CA VAL A 20 -3.93 2.97 -4.47
C VAL A 20 -4.95 2.41 -5.48
N ASN A 21 -4.47 1.81 -6.57
CA ASN A 21 -5.33 1.22 -7.59
C ASN A 21 -6.16 0.04 -7.03
N ALA A 22 -5.59 -0.78 -6.15
CA ALA A 22 -6.34 -1.84 -5.48
C ALA A 22 -7.40 -1.27 -4.53
N TYR A 23 -7.11 -0.22 -3.79
CA TYR A 23 -8.08 0.44 -2.92
C TYR A 23 -9.25 1.03 -3.71
N GLU A 24 -9.02 1.68 -4.83
CA GLU A 24 -10.09 2.19 -5.71
C GLU A 24 -11.04 1.07 -6.14
N GLU A 25 -10.49 -0.08 -6.56
CA GLU A 25 -11.26 -1.26 -6.94
C GLU A 25 -12.00 -1.92 -5.77
N ALA A 26 -11.48 -1.80 -4.54
CA ALA A 26 -12.10 -2.33 -3.33
C ALA A 26 -13.24 -1.44 -2.84
N ILE A 27 -13.03 -0.12 -2.84
CA ILE A 27 -14.03 0.90 -2.51
C ILE A 27 -15.26 0.74 -3.42
N ALA A 28 -15.04 0.54 -4.73
CA ALA A 28 -16.10 0.34 -5.71
C ALA A 28 -16.95 -0.93 -5.45
N LYS A 29 -16.39 -1.94 -4.78
CA LYS A 29 -17.06 -3.23 -4.48
C LYS A 29 -17.56 -3.33 -3.04
N CYS A 30 -17.18 -2.39 -2.18
CA CYS A 30 -17.54 -2.40 -0.77
C CYS A 30 -18.95 -1.80 -0.59
N ASP A 31 -19.89 -2.57 -0.03
CA ASP A 31 -21.28 -2.14 0.19
C ASP A 31 -21.49 -1.45 1.54
N ASP A 32 -20.57 -1.68 2.50
CA ASP A 32 -20.65 -1.16 3.86
C ASP A 32 -20.02 0.24 3.90
N THR A 33 -20.85 1.26 4.15
CA THR A 33 -20.43 2.67 4.13
C THR A 33 -19.29 2.97 5.11
N LEU A 34 -19.33 2.42 6.32
CA LEU A 34 -18.29 2.68 7.33
C LEU A 34 -16.97 2.02 6.95
N VAL A 35 -17.02 0.82 6.37
CA VAL A 35 -15.80 0.17 5.84
C VAL A 35 -15.26 0.98 4.67
N ARG A 36 -16.12 1.46 3.77
CA ARG A 36 -15.71 2.25 2.61
C ARG A 36 -14.98 3.53 3.02
N GLU A 37 -15.48 4.27 4.00
CA GLU A 37 -14.83 5.49 4.53
C GLU A 37 -13.41 5.20 5.07
N HIS A 38 -13.22 4.05 5.74
CA HIS A 38 -11.88 3.63 6.18
C HIS A 38 -10.98 3.23 5.02
N LEU A 39 -11.49 2.51 4.01
CA LEU A 39 -10.72 2.18 2.81
C LEU A 39 -10.31 3.44 2.03
N GLU A 40 -11.15 4.47 1.98
CA GLU A 40 -10.81 5.78 1.41
C GLU A 40 -9.66 6.45 2.17
N THR A 41 -9.67 6.37 3.50
CA THR A 41 -8.56 6.88 4.33
C THR A 41 -7.25 6.17 4.03
N PHE A 42 -7.27 4.84 3.91
CA PHE A 42 -6.05 4.06 3.65
C PHE A 42 -5.50 4.30 2.25
N LYS A 43 -6.38 4.49 1.26
CA LYS A 43 -5.98 4.93 -0.08
C LYS A 43 -5.25 6.28 -0.03
N ASP A 44 -5.77 7.24 0.73
CA ASP A 44 -5.16 8.56 0.87
C ASP A 44 -3.82 8.49 1.65
N ASP A 45 -3.67 7.54 2.58
CA ASP A 45 -2.37 7.25 3.22
C ASP A 45 -1.34 6.76 2.20
N HIS A 46 -1.68 5.81 1.32
CA HIS A 46 -0.76 5.38 0.25
C HIS A 46 -0.42 6.51 -0.71
N GLN A 47 -1.39 7.37 -1.06
CA GLN A 47 -1.10 8.55 -1.88
C GLN A 47 -0.07 9.47 -1.20
N ARG A 48 -0.22 9.68 0.12
CA ARG A 48 0.79 10.42 0.90
C ARG A 48 2.16 9.74 0.85
N HIS A 49 2.23 8.42 0.97
CA HIS A 49 3.52 7.70 0.89
C HIS A 49 4.21 7.90 -0.46
N ILE A 50 3.45 7.79 -1.56
CA ILE A 50 3.92 8.07 -2.93
C ILE A 50 4.49 9.48 -3.00
N ASP A 51 3.74 10.47 -2.53
CA ASP A 51 4.11 11.87 -2.64
C ASP A 51 5.37 12.19 -1.81
N GLU A 52 5.46 11.70 -0.58
CA GLU A 52 6.61 11.92 0.31
C GLU A 52 7.88 11.23 -0.21
N LEU A 53 7.80 9.96 -0.60
CA LEU A 53 8.94 9.22 -1.14
C LEU A 53 9.39 9.78 -2.50
N SER A 54 8.45 10.17 -3.36
CA SER A 54 8.77 10.76 -4.66
C SER A 54 9.45 12.11 -4.51
N ALA A 55 8.97 12.96 -3.59
CA ALA A 55 9.62 14.23 -3.27
C ALA A 55 11.05 14.00 -2.74
N TYR A 56 11.23 13.03 -1.84
CA TYR A 56 12.54 12.66 -1.32
C TYR A 56 13.50 12.21 -2.44
N ILE A 57 13.05 11.37 -3.38
CA ILE A 57 13.88 10.96 -4.53
C ILE A 57 14.25 12.17 -5.41
N ALA A 58 13.30 13.09 -5.64
CA ALA A 58 13.51 14.28 -6.46
C ALA A 58 14.53 15.25 -5.85
N ASP A 59 14.64 15.34 -4.52
CA ASP A 59 15.67 16.15 -3.84
C ASP A 59 17.11 15.67 -4.12
N TYR A 60 17.27 14.45 -4.66
CA TYR A 60 18.54 13.89 -5.13
C TYR A 60 18.73 14.01 -6.65
N ASP A 61 17.94 14.84 -7.34
CA ASP A 61 17.93 14.99 -8.80
C ASP A 61 17.66 13.67 -9.55
N MET A 62 16.94 12.73 -8.92
CA MET A 62 16.53 11.45 -9.51
C MET A 62 15.04 11.48 -9.86
N GLU A 63 14.63 10.67 -10.85
CA GLU A 63 13.24 10.63 -11.31
C GLU A 63 12.45 9.56 -10.54
N PRO A 64 11.35 9.91 -9.85
CA PRO A 64 10.49 8.90 -9.24
C PRO A 64 9.76 8.07 -10.31
N PRO A 65 9.24 6.88 -9.96
CA PRO A 65 8.44 6.08 -10.88
C PRO A 65 7.25 6.86 -11.46
N GLU A 66 6.89 6.55 -12.70
CA GLU A 66 5.63 7.03 -13.26
C GLU A 66 4.45 6.49 -12.42
N GLN A 67 3.45 7.33 -12.15
CA GLN A 67 2.24 6.94 -11.42
C GLN A 67 1.30 6.10 -12.29
N THR A 68 1.81 4.98 -12.78
CA THR A 68 1.07 3.97 -13.53
C THR A 68 1.16 2.65 -12.79
N PRO A 69 0.04 1.93 -12.58
CA PRO A 69 0.09 0.63 -11.93
C PRO A 69 0.93 -0.37 -12.73
N ASP A 70 1.85 -1.04 -12.03
CA ASP A 70 2.72 -2.11 -12.52
C ASP A 70 2.63 -3.28 -11.52
N LEU A 71 1.41 -3.81 -11.41
CA LEU A 71 1.07 -4.91 -10.51
C LEU A 71 2.05 -6.06 -10.71
N LYS A 72 2.81 -6.41 -9.67
CA LYS A 72 3.78 -7.52 -9.66
C LYS A 72 3.43 -8.58 -8.61
N GLY A 73 3.65 -9.85 -8.96
CA GLY A 73 3.62 -10.99 -8.03
C GLY A 73 2.31 -11.11 -7.24
N VAL A 74 2.40 -11.10 -5.91
CA VAL A 74 1.26 -11.31 -4.97
C VAL A 74 0.21 -10.19 -5.09
N LEU A 75 0.59 -8.97 -5.47
CA LEU A 75 -0.38 -7.90 -5.72
C LEU A 75 -1.27 -8.18 -6.95
N ILE A 76 -0.74 -8.84 -7.98
CA ILE A 76 -1.57 -9.30 -9.12
C ILE A 76 -2.61 -10.31 -8.64
N GLU A 77 -2.22 -11.26 -7.78
CA GLU A 77 -3.13 -12.27 -7.25
C GLU A 77 -4.24 -11.65 -6.40
N GLY A 78 -3.87 -10.75 -5.47
CA GLY A 78 -4.81 -9.99 -4.65
C GLY A 78 -5.74 -9.14 -5.50
N PHE A 79 -5.21 -8.42 -6.50
CA PHE A 79 -5.99 -7.60 -7.42
C PHE A 79 -6.91 -8.42 -8.35
N THR A 80 -6.47 -9.59 -8.79
CA THR A 80 -7.31 -10.53 -9.58
C THR A 80 -8.44 -11.09 -8.72
N SER A 81 -8.13 -11.46 -7.47
CA SER A 81 -9.15 -11.83 -6.48
C SER A 81 -10.12 -10.68 -6.25
N LEU A 82 -9.62 -9.44 -6.17
CA LEU A 82 -10.44 -8.25 -5.97
C LEU A 82 -11.40 -8.04 -7.13
N ARG A 83 -10.97 -8.20 -8.38
CA ARG A 83 -11.83 -8.10 -9.57
C ARG A 83 -12.96 -9.12 -9.60
N SER A 84 -12.74 -10.32 -9.06
CA SER A 84 -13.76 -11.37 -8.96
C SER A 84 -14.55 -11.32 -7.64
N SER A 85 -14.14 -10.47 -6.70
CA SER A 85 -14.81 -10.34 -5.41
C SER A 85 -16.19 -9.70 -5.56
N THR A 86 -17.08 -10.01 -4.62
CA THR A 86 -18.39 -9.38 -4.49
C THR A 86 -18.60 -8.95 -3.06
N GLY A 87 -19.12 -7.73 -2.89
CA GLY A 87 -19.42 -7.12 -1.61
C GLY A 87 -18.21 -6.89 -0.71
N THR A 88 -18.50 -6.33 0.47
CA THR A 88 -17.49 -5.90 1.45
C THR A 88 -16.54 -7.01 1.87
N GLU A 89 -17.04 -8.21 2.19
CA GLU A 89 -16.19 -9.30 2.68
C GLU A 89 -15.18 -9.76 1.62
N GLY A 90 -15.63 -9.88 0.36
CA GLY A 90 -14.76 -10.27 -0.74
C GLY A 90 -13.66 -9.23 -0.99
N ALA A 91 -14.02 -7.95 -0.98
CA ALA A 91 -13.06 -6.86 -1.12
C ALA A 91 -12.02 -6.86 0.00
N LEU A 92 -12.44 -7.01 1.26
CA LEU A 92 -11.55 -7.06 2.42
C LEU A 92 -10.61 -8.28 2.40
N LYS A 93 -11.07 -9.46 1.95
CA LYS A 93 -10.20 -10.65 1.81
C LYS A 93 -9.08 -10.42 0.79
N ALA A 94 -9.41 -9.79 -0.33
CA ALA A 94 -8.42 -9.44 -1.34
C ALA A 94 -7.43 -8.39 -0.79
N MET A 95 -7.93 -7.31 -0.18
CA MET A 95 -7.08 -6.27 0.41
C MET A 95 -6.18 -6.81 1.53
N LYS A 96 -6.64 -7.74 2.36
CA LYS A 96 -5.79 -8.42 3.36
C LYS A 96 -4.53 -9.04 2.76
N THR A 97 -4.59 -9.55 1.53
CA THR A 97 -3.44 -10.13 0.85
C THR A 97 -2.46 -9.05 0.41
N ASN A 98 -2.98 -7.92 -0.10
CA ASN A 98 -2.19 -6.75 -0.47
C ASN A 98 -1.51 -6.16 0.76
N GLU A 99 -2.24 -5.93 1.85
CA GLU A 99 -1.73 -5.37 3.10
C GLU A 99 -0.62 -6.21 3.75
N LYS A 100 -0.73 -7.54 3.66
CA LYS A 100 0.35 -8.42 4.13
C LYS A 100 1.62 -8.24 3.32
N MET A 101 1.50 -7.91 2.03
CA MET A 101 2.63 -7.67 1.16
C MET A 101 3.25 -6.30 1.39
N THR A 102 2.44 -5.24 1.52
CA THR A 102 2.92 -3.89 1.87
C THR A 102 3.62 -3.90 3.22
N ASN A 103 3.01 -4.47 4.26
CA ASN A 103 3.63 -4.63 5.58
C ASN A 103 4.99 -5.34 5.51
N LYS A 104 5.09 -6.42 4.71
CA LYS A 104 6.36 -7.13 4.54
C LYS A 104 7.42 -6.24 3.88
N LYS A 105 7.05 -5.50 2.83
CA LYS A 105 7.97 -4.63 2.08
C LYS A 105 8.42 -3.43 2.90
N TYR A 106 7.52 -2.81 3.65
CA TYR A 106 7.86 -1.75 4.59
C TYR A 106 8.73 -2.27 5.74
N SER A 107 8.47 -3.47 6.25
CA SER A 107 9.35 -4.10 7.24
C SER A 107 10.75 -4.38 6.67
N ASP A 108 10.86 -4.84 5.42
CA ASP A 108 12.16 -5.02 4.75
C ASP A 108 12.86 -3.66 4.57
N ALA A 109 12.09 -2.59 4.29
CA ALA A 109 12.61 -1.24 4.08
C ALA A 109 13.19 -0.58 5.34
N MET A 110 12.68 -0.93 6.52
CA MET A 110 13.24 -0.48 7.80
C MET A 110 14.68 -0.94 8.04
N GLU A 111 15.10 -2.02 7.35
CA GLU A 111 16.45 -2.59 7.45
C GLU A 111 17.41 -2.07 6.35
N TRP A 112 16.94 -1.20 5.46
CA TRP A 112 17.78 -0.58 4.43
C TRP A 112 18.72 0.47 5.04
N ASP A 113 19.84 0.70 4.37
CA ASP A 113 20.81 1.75 4.73
C ASP A 113 20.30 3.12 4.24
N LEU A 114 19.24 3.60 4.89
CA LEU A 114 18.61 4.89 4.63
C LEU A 114 19.17 5.98 5.55
N ASP A 115 19.21 7.22 5.05
CA ASP A 115 19.43 8.37 5.92
C ASP A 115 18.22 8.61 6.85
N LEU A 116 18.35 9.59 7.75
CA LEU A 116 17.33 9.83 8.76
C LEU A 116 16.00 10.29 8.16
N ASP A 117 16.03 11.04 7.06
CA ASP A 117 14.84 11.62 6.45
C ASP A 117 14.03 10.53 5.72
N ALA A 118 14.67 9.70 4.90
CA ALA A 118 14.00 8.55 4.29
C ALA A 118 13.52 7.54 5.33
N LYS A 119 14.30 7.31 6.40
CA LYS A 119 13.92 6.37 7.45
C LYS A 119 12.68 6.82 8.20
N ASP A 120 12.50 8.11 8.42
CA ASP A 120 11.29 8.65 9.04
C ASP A 120 10.04 8.44 8.14
N ILE A 121 10.16 8.72 6.84
CA ILE A 121 9.07 8.50 5.86
C ILE A 121 8.68 7.01 5.84
N VAL A 122 9.65 6.10 5.71
CA VAL A 122 9.41 4.65 5.69
C VAL A 122 8.81 4.16 7.01
N MET A 123 9.26 4.69 8.15
CA MET A 123 8.71 4.32 9.46
C MET A 123 7.25 4.73 9.61
N ARG A 124 6.90 5.97 9.22
CA ARG A 124 5.51 6.44 9.26
C ARG A 124 4.63 5.61 8.32
N GLY A 125 5.09 5.35 7.09
CA GLY A 125 4.39 4.46 6.17
C GLY A 125 4.16 3.08 6.75
N TYR A 126 5.18 2.47 7.37
CA TYR A 126 5.03 1.16 7.99
C TYR A 126 4.02 1.14 9.16
N GLU A 127 3.89 2.24 9.91
CA GLU A 127 2.87 2.37 10.96
C GLU A 127 1.45 2.42 10.40
N ASP A 128 1.27 3.09 9.27
CA ASP A 128 0.01 3.11 8.54
C ASP A 128 -0.34 1.69 8.05
N GLU A 129 0.58 1.00 7.38
CA GLU A 129 0.37 -0.37 6.87
C GLU A 129 -0.06 -1.36 7.96
N LYS A 130 0.55 -1.28 9.16
CA LYS A 130 0.16 -2.11 10.30
C LYS A 130 -1.27 -1.83 10.75
N THR A 131 -1.67 -0.55 10.71
CA THR A 131 -3.01 -0.11 11.08
C THR A 131 -4.04 -0.57 10.06
N HIS A 132 -3.74 -0.45 8.76
CA HIS A 132 -4.59 -0.92 7.67
C HIS A 132 -4.85 -2.43 7.77
N LEU A 133 -3.79 -3.22 7.92
CA LEU A 133 -3.89 -4.68 8.08
C LEU A 133 -4.72 -5.05 9.31
N ALA A 134 -4.45 -4.44 10.46
CA ALA A 134 -5.16 -4.73 11.70
C ALA A 134 -6.67 -4.46 11.56
N TYR A 135 -7.04 -3.33 10.96
CA TYR A 135 -8.42 -2.97 10.71
C TYR A 135 -9.12 -3.99 9.78
N ILE A 136 -8.48 -4.36 8.67
CA ILE A 136 -9.03 -5.34 7.73
C ILE A 136 -9.22 -6.70 8.40
N GLU A 137 -8.26 -7.15 9.23
CA GLU A 137 -8.39 -8.39 9.98
C GLU A 137 -9.53 -8.36 11.00
N GLU A 138 -9.70 -7.24 11.71
CA GLU A 138 -10.82 -7.04 12.62
C GLU A 138 -12.17 -7.10 11.89
N GLN A 139 -12.32 -6.36 10.79
CA GLN A 139 -13.55 -6.34 9.99
C GLN A 139 -13.89 -7.72 9.41
N LEU A 140 -12.90 -8.50 9.01
CA LEU A 140 -13.12 -9.88 8.57
C LEU A 140 -13.55 -10.78 9.73
N SER A 141 -12.94 -10.64 10.91
CA SER A 141 -13.26 -11.48 12.07
C SER A 141 -14.72 -11.37 12.53
N VAL A 142 -15.32 -10.18 12.41
CA VAL A 142 -16.73 -9.95 12.80
C VAL A 142 -17.74 -10.40 11.74
N ARG A 143 -17.29 -10.66 10.51
CA ARG A 143 -18.13 -11.06 9.36
C ARG A 143 -18.17 -12.56 9.11
N VAL A 144 -17.22 -13.33 9.64
CA VAL A 144 -17.16 -14.80 9.51
C VAL A 144 -18.10 -15.51 10.51
N LYS A 145 -19.29 -14.95 10.78
CA LYS A 145 -20.32 -15.57 11.64
C LYS A 145 -21.42 -16.25 10.85
#